data_AF-A0A7W0GQY8-F1
#
_entry.id   AF-A0A7W0GQY8-F1
#
_cell.length_a   1.000
_cell.length_b   1.000
_cell.length_c   1.000
_cell.angle_alpha   90.00
_cell.angle_beta   90.00
_cell.angle_gamma   90.00
#
_symmetry.space_group_name_H-M   'P 1'
#
loop_
_entity.id
_entity.type
_entity.pdbx_description
1 polymer ?
#
loop_
_entity_poly.entity_id
_entity_poly.type
_entity_poly.pdbx_seq_one_letter_code
_entity_poly.pdbx_strand_id
1 'polypeptide(L)'
;AANDPDDPNVQKTLGLLGVDTSKLPKSAQLPTAQLAFANSDLAFQGNRLFMGNFYGLNIYDISTPAKTRLLTSMICPGGQNDVSVYKNLLFMSVEMPNGRLDCGTQGFPPPPPLPSPLPAGQEKNPPPPPAQKDRFRGVRIFDITDIRKPKQVAAVQTCRGSHTHTLVVDPSDKNNVYIYVSGTSFVRQSEELAGCSGEKPDKDSNTALFRIEVIKVPLAKPQDAAVVSSPRLFMDRRTGVLNALSSGGTHGKEPEPKDSDQCHDITVYSQLGLAAGACSGNGILLDIKDPVNPKRIDAVNDPNYAYWHSAAFSNDGKKVVFTDEWGGGLGARCRATDPNKWGANSIFRLQDNKLKFASYYKMPAAQGDTENCVAHNGSLIPVPGRDIKVQAWYQGGISLMDFTDAEHPIEIGYFDRGPFNPKMLVLGGPWSAYWYNGHIYASEIARGLDIFELTPTKFLTHNEIDAAKAVRMAELNVQNQQKIEWPRQLVVAKAYVDQLERSQGLPADRISSLRKAIQSAETSHLNRGELAKLKRLAPSLEKSAATTKSTADSSRLRALAEILKRPAH
;
A
#
# COMPACT_ATOMS: atom_id res chain seq x y z
N ALA A 1 24.32 1.10 4.88
CA ALA A 1 23.91 1.04 6.30
C ALA A 1 24.98 0.27 7.09
N ALA A 2 25.24 0.66 8.34
CA ALA A 2 26.05 -0.15 9.25
C ALA A 2 25.36 -1.51 9.47
N ASN A 3 26.12 -2.61 9.46
CA ASN A 3 25.63 -3.97 9.73
C ASN A 3 26.23 -4.56 11.02
N ASP A 4 26.99 -3.76 11.75
CA ASP A 4 27.68 -4.10 12.98
C ASP A 4 27.23 -3.13 14.10
N PRO A 5 26.73 -3.63 15.25
CA PRO A 5 26.37 -2.78 16.39
C PRO A 5 27.55 -2.02 17.00
N ASP A 6 28.79 -2.42 16.73
CA ASP A 6 30.02 -1.72 17.15
C ASP A 6 30.50 -0.68 16.14
N ASP A 7 29.81 -0.50 15.01
CA ASP A 7 30.12 0.58 14.06
C ASP A 7 29.93 1.96 14.74
N PRO A 8 30.95 2.85 14.73
CA PRO A 8 30.84 4.20 15.27
C PRO A 8 29.66 5.01 14.71
N ASN A 9 29.22 4.71 13.49
CA ASN A 9 28.04 5.33 12.87
C ASN A 9 26.73 4.96 13.56
N VAL A 10 26.64 3.78 14.20
CA VAL A 10 25.47 3.40 15.03
C VAL A 10 25.41 4.33 16.25
N GLN A 11 26.53 4.52 16.96
CA GLN A 11 26.57 5.41 18.11
C GLN A 11 26.27 6.87 17.72
N LYS A 12 26.85 7.34 16.61
CA LYS A 12 26.58 8.68 16.07
C LYS A 12 25.10 8.86 15.72
N THR A 13 24.49 7.85 15.08
CA THR A 13 23.07 7.87 14.71
C THR A 13 22.18 7.93 15.94
N LEU A 14 22.43 7.09 16.94
CA LEU A 14 21.68 7.11 18.19
C LEU A 14 21.82 8.47 18.91
N GLY A 15 23.01 9.06 18.90
CA GLY A 15 23.24 10.42 19.40
C GLY A 15 22.39 11.48 18.67
N LEU A 16 22.29 11.41 17.33
CA LEU A 16 21.42 12.31 16.54
C LEU A 16 19.93 12.17 16.86
N LEU A 17 19.51 11.03 17.40
CA LEU A 17 18.14 10.77 17.82
C LEU A 17 17.87 11.17 19.27
N GLY A 18 18.86 11.74 19.96
CA GLY A 18 18.78 12.03 21.38
C GLY A 18 18.70 10.76 22.24
N VAL A 19 19.11 9.61 21.71
CA VAL A 19 19.14 8.33 22.42
C VAL A 19 20.46 8.23 23.20
N ASP A 20 20.35 8.13 24.52
CA ASP A 20 21.48 7.83 25.39
C ASP A 20 21.86 6.35 25.24
N THR A 21 22.95 6.09 24.50
CA THR A 21 23.39 4.73 24.17
C THR A 21 23.85 3.93 25.38
N SER A 22 24.23 4.60 26.48
CA SER A 22 24.56 3.95 27.75
C SER A 22 23.34 3.29 28.42
N LYS A 23 22.12 3.76 28.07
CA LYS A 23 20.84 3.25 28.58
C LYS A 23 20.13 2.31 27.61
N LEU A 24 20.71 2.05 26.44
CA LEU A 24 20.14 1.16 25.43
C LEU A 24 20.95 -0.15 25.34
N PRO A 25 20.34 -1.33 25.55
CA PRO A 25 21.03 -2.61 25.41
C PRO A 25 21.71 -2.74 24.04
N LYS A 26 22.93 -3.31 23.99
CA LYS A 26 23.72 -3.42 22.76
C LYS A 26 22.96 -4.09 21.60
N SER A 27 22.15 -5.10 21.90
CA SER A 27 21.28 -5.79 20.94
C SER A 27 20.20 -4.91 20.32
N ALA A 28 19.80 -3.82 20.99
CA ALA A 28 18.81 -2.86 20.51
C ALA A 28 19.44 -1.66 19.78
N GLN A 29 20.75 -1.44 19.92
CA GLN A 29 21.42 -0.26 19.36
C GLN A 29 21.39 -0.24 17.82
N LEU A 30 21.80 -1.34 17.17
CA LEU A 30 21.78 -1.43 15.70
C LEU A 30 20.35 -1.36 15.13
N PRO A 31 19.36 -2.14 15.61
CA PRO A 31 17.98 -2.02 15.16
C PRO A 31 17.40 -0.60 15.32
N THR A 32 17.66 0.05 16.45
CA THR A 32 17.16 1.42 16.71
C THR A 32 17.80 2.43 15.76
N ALA A 33 19.11 2.33 15.53
CA ALA A 33 19.81 3.21 14.61
C ALA A 33 19.37 3.04 13.16
N GLN A 34 19.07 1.80 12.74
CA GLN A 34 18.59 1.54 11.39
C GLN A 34 17.16 2.01 11.17
N LEU A 35 16.25 1.77 12.13
CA LEU A 35 14.86 2.22 12.03
C LEU A 35 14.75 3.74 11.86
N ALA A 36 15.66 4.49 12.48
CA ALA A 36 15.67 5.95 12.41
C ALA A 36 15.80 6.54 11.00
N PHE A 37 16.40 5.77 10.09
CA PHE A 37 16.58 6.11 8.68
C PHE A 37 15.89 5.11 7.76
N ALA A 38 14.92 4.36 8.26
CA ALA A 38 14.14 3.42 7.47
C ALA A 38 13.48 4.14 6.29
N ASN A 39 13.64 3.60 5.09
CA ASN A 39 12.82 4.00 3.94
C ASN A 39 11.42 3.42 4.11
N SER A 40 10.43 4.18 3.65
CA SER A 40 9.02 3.86 3.79
C SER A 40 8.31 3.93 2.44
N ASP A 41 7.03 4.31 2.40
CA ASP A 41 6.22 4.13 1.19
C ASP A 41 6.61 5.05 0.01
N LEU A 42 6.13 4.69 -1.17
CA LEU A 42 6.44 5.31 -2.46
C LEU A 42 5.24 6.03 -3.08
N ALA A 43 5.51 7.14 -3.76
CA ALA A 43 4.58 7.80 -4.67
C ALA A 43 5.27 8.18 -5.99
N PHE A 44 4.50 8.36 -7.07
CA PHE A 44 5.04 8.64 -8.40
C PHE A 44 4.32 9.79 -9.10
N GLN A 45 5.08 10.60 -9.84
CA GLN A 45 4.53 11.62 -10.73
C GLN A 45 5.44 11.84 -11.94
N GLY A 46 4.93 11.52 -13.14
CA GLY A 46 5.68 11.57 -14.39
C GLY A 46 6.93 10.70 -14.31
N ASN A 47 8.09 11.33 -14.45
CA ASN A 47 9.40 10.68 -14.33
C ASN A 47 10.03 10.83 -12.93
N ARG A 48 9.22 11.09 -11.90
CA ARG A 48 9.68 11.29 -10.53
C ARG A 48 9.13 10.21 -9.61
N LEU A 49 9.99 9.73 -8.72
CA LEU A 49 9.65 8.84 -7.63
C LEU A 49 9.94 9.56 -6.32
N PHE A 50 8.97 9.54 -5.41
CA PHE A 50 9.06 10.10 -4.08
C PHE A 50 9.11 8.93 -3.10
N MET A 51 10.13 8.89 -2.27
CA MET A 51 10.34 7.83 -1.29
C MET A 51 10.38 8.44 0.10
N GLY A 52 9.42 8.04 0.93
CA GLY A 52 9.40 8.38 2.34
C GLY A 52 10.63 7.82 3.05
N ASN A 53 11.05 8.50 4.11
CA ASN A 53 12.11 8.04 4.99
C ASN A 53 11.85 8.56 6.40
N PHE A 54 12.10 7.78 7.45
CA PHE A 54 11.75 8.20 8.82
C PHE A 54 12.43 9.52 9.26
N TYR A 55 13.50 9.92 8.57
CA TYR A 55 14.22 11.18 8.79
C TYR A 55 13.93 12.28 7.74
N GLY A 56 13.00 12.04 6.81
CA GLY A 56 12.53 13.02 5.83
C GLY A 56 11.98 12.38 4.56
N LEU A 57 12.51 12.74 3.39
CA LEU A 57 12.16 12.06 2.13
C LEU A 57 13.26 12.21 1.09
N ASN A 58 13.25 11.31 0.11
CA ASN A 58 14.10 11.35 -1.07
C ASN A 58 13.27 11.42 -2.35
N ILE A 59 13.72 12.22 -3.33
CA ILE A 59 13.08 12.35 -4.64
C ILE A 59 14.08 11.92 -5.71
N TYR A 60 13.65 11.03 -6.59
CA TYR A 60 14.46 10.46 -7.67
C TYR A 60 13.90 10.81 -9.04
N ASP A 61 14.80 10.99 -10.00
CA ASP A 61 14.53 11.01 -11.43
C ASP A 61 14.61 9.57 -11.95
N ILE A 62 13.49 9.08 -12.45
CA ILE A 62 13.30 7.73 -13.00
C ILE A 62 13.01 7.78 -14.51
N SER A 63 13.37 8.87 -15.20
CA SER A 63 13.17 8.96 -16.66
C SER A 63 13.83 7.81 -17.42
N THR A 64 14.96 7.34 -16.89
CA THR A 64 15.69 6.16 -17.35
C THR A 64 15.92 5.28 -16.11
N PRO A 65 15.07 4.26 -15.87
CA PRO A 65 15.10 3.51 -14.60
C PRO A 65 16.47 2.89 -14.27
N ALA A 66 17.20 2.39 -15.28
CA ALA A 66 18.57 1.88 -15.12
C ALA A 66 19.64 2.94 -14.78
N LYS A 67 19.31 4.24 -14.92
CA LYS A 67 20.17 5.39 -14.59
C LYS A 67 19.45 6.34 -13.63
N THR A 68 18.69 5.77 -12.69
CA THR A 68 17.96 6.53 -11.68
C THR A 68 18.90 7.44 -10.89
N ARG A 69 18.46 8.69 -10.66
CA ARG A 69 19.30 9.72 -10.02
C ARG A 69 18.56 10.41 -8.88
N LEU A 70 19.20 10.51 -7.73
CA LEU A 70 18.70 11.32 -6.61
C LEU A 70 18.67 12.80 -7.03
N LEU A 71 17.50 13.43 -6.93
CA LEU A 71 17.28 14.85 -7.18
C LEU A 71 17.36 15.66 -5.90
N THR A 72 16.77 15.15 -4.82
CA THR A 72 16.57 15.89 -3.57
C THR A 72 16.50 14.94 -2.41
N SER A 73 17.20 15.28 -1.34
CA SER A 73 17.04 14.65 -0.02
C SER A 73 16.65 15.76 0.94
N MET A 74 15.46 15.66 1.52
CA MET A 74 14.94 16.64 2.46
C MET A 74 15.01 16.03 3.85
N ILE A 75 15.65 16.74 4.77
CA ILE A 75 15.67 16.36 6.19
C ILE A 75 14.44 16.97 6.85
N CYS A 76 13.55 16.13 7.36
CA CYS A 76 12.40 16.56 8.12
C CYS A 76 11.91 15.38 8.97
N PRO A 77 12.51 15.18 10.16
CA PRO A 77 12.21 14.04 11.01
C PRO A 77 10.75 13.99 11.44
N GLY A 78 10.25 12.78 11.64
CA GLY A 78 8.86 12.55 12.00
C GLY A 78 8.42 11.09 12.06
N GLY A 79 9.19 10.16 11.50
CA GLY A 79 8.86 8.73 11.47
C GLY A 79 7.64 8.39 10.60
N GLN A 80 7.60 7.16 10.10
CA GLN A 80 6.82 6.74 8.93
C GLN A 80 7.13 7.57 7.69
N ASN A 81 6.72 8.84 7.65
CA ASN A 81 6.95 9.73 6.52
C ASN A 81 6.49 9.15 5.17
N ASP A 82 5.44 8.32 5.20
CA ASP A 82 4.76 7.86 3.98
C ASP A 82 4.25 9.07 3.19
N VAL A 83 4.46 9.01 1.88
CA VAL A 83 4.25 10.13 0.97
C VAL A 83 3.13 9.87 -0.01
N SER A 84 2.43 10.95 -0.38
CA SER A 84 1.62 11.01 -1.59
C SER A 84 1.86 12.32 -2.31
N VAL A 85 1.56 12.38 -3.61
CA VAL A 85 1.71 13.56 -4.45
C VAL A 85 0.44 13.83 -5.25
N TYR A 86 0.08 15.10 -5.38
CA TYR A 86 -1.05 15.53 -6.20
C TYR A 86 -0.76 16.92 -6.79
N LYS A 87 -0.67 17.01 -8.12
CA LYS A 87 -0.27 18.26 -8.81
C LYS A 87 1.07 18.78 -8.25
N ASN A 88 1.12 20.01 -7.75
CA ASN A 88 2.34 20.60 -7.18
C ASN A 88 2.44 20.40 -5.66
N LEU A 89 1.66 19.49 -5.07
CA LEU A 89 1.67 19.24 -3.64
C LEU A 89 2.23 17.85 -3.32
N LEU A 90 3.03 17.79 -2.26
CA LEU A 90 3.45 16.57 -1.59
C LEU A 90 2.88 16.53 -0.18
N PHE A 91 2.35 15.38 0.20
CA PHE A 91 1.78 15.10 1.50
C PHE A 91 2.69 14.09 2.20
N MET A 92 3.00 14.33 3.48
CA MET A 92 3.88 13.45 4.25
C MET A 92 3.27 13.18 5.62
N SER A 93 3.08 11.90 5.93
CA SER A 93 2.66 11.42 7.25
C SER A 93 3.73 11.71 8.30
N VAL A 94 3.33 12.02 9.54
CA VAL A 94 4.23 12.12 10.69
C VAL A 94 3.57 11.46 11.89
N GLU A 95 4.16 10.37 12.35
CA GLU A 95 3.65 9.58 13.47
C GLU A 95 4.45 9.76 14.75
N MET A 96 5.79 9.72 14.63
CA MET A 96 6.68 9.61 15.77
C MET A 96 6.77 10.92 16.55
N PRO A 97 6.96 10.83 17.88
CA PRO A 97 7.00 12.01 18.72
C PRO A 97 8.23 12.90 18.48
N ASN A 98 9.25 12.48 17.74
CA ASN A 98 10.44 13.28 17.46
C ASN A 98 10.22 14.38 16.39
N GLY A 99 9.10 14.39 15.68
CA GLY A 99 8.81 15.39 14.65
C GLY A 99 8.59 16.79 15.22
N ARG A 100 9.19 17.81 14.61
CA ARG A 100 9.01 19.24 14.96
C ARG A 100 8.26 20.03 13.89
N LEU A 101 7.48 21.03 14.29
CA LEU A 101 6.73 21.91 13.38
C LEU A 101 7.63 22.57 12.31
N ASP A 102 8.87 22.89 12.68
CA ASP A 102 9.90 23.56 11.84
C ASP A 102 10.78 22.59 11.02
N CYS A 103 10.50 21.28 11.03
CA CYS A 103 11.37 20.22 10.46
C CYS A 103 12.78 20.16 11.11
N GLY A 104 12.99 20.78 12.27
CA GLY A 104 14.29 20.79 12.95
C GLY A 104 14.75 19.39 13.38
N THR A 105 16.07 19.18 13.38
CA THR A 105 16.71 17.88 13.70
C THR A 105 16.95 17.66 15.19
N GLN A 106 16.64 18.64 16.03
CA GLN A 106 16.90 18.58 17.47
C GLN A 106 16.03 17.52 18.17
N GLY A 107 14.88 17.17 17.57
CA GLY A 107 13.95 16.19 18.09
C GLY A 107 13.40 16.54 19.48
N PHE A 108 12.90 15.53 20.18
CA PHE A 108 12.52 15.57 21.59
C PHE A 108 13.07 14.33 22.28
N PRO A 109 13.51 14.42 23.55
CA PRO A 109 14.00 13.26 24.27
C PRO A 109 12.96 12.13 24.30
N PRO A 110 13.33 10.89 23.96
CA PRO A 110 12.42 9.76 24.11
C PRO A 110 12.07 9.56 25.60
N PRO A 111 10.88 9.04 25.92
CA PRO A 111 10.56 8.65 27.29
C PRO A 111 11.57 7.58 27.76
N PRO A 112 11.95 7.60 29.05
CA PRO A 112 12.88 6.60 29.59
C PRO A 112 12.29 5.19 29.41
N PRO A 113 13.14 4.18 29.11
CA PRO A 113 12.68 2.80 29.00
C PRO A 113 12.08 2.33 30.33
N LEU A 114 11.09 1.44 30.23
CA LEU A 114 10.50 0.81 31.41
C LEU A 114 11.55 -0.02 32.17
N PRO A 115 11.50 -0.05 33.52
CA PRO A 115 12.38 -0.89 34.31
C PRO A 115 12.18 -2.38 33.99
N SER A 116 13.27 -3.15 34.02
CA SER A 116 13.26 -4.61 33.85
C SER A 116 13.91 -5.30 35.06
N PRO A 117 13.20 -6.19 35.79
CA PRO A 117 11.83 -6.64 35.52
C PRO A 117 10.79 -5.54 35.80
N LEU A 118 9.69 -5.57 35.04
CA LEU A 118 8.54 -4.72 35.29
C LEU A 118 7.95 -5.04 36.68
N PRO A 119 7.79 -4.03 37.57
CA PRO A 119 7.05 -4.20 38.81
C PRO A 119 5.66 -4.79 38.59
N ALA A 120 5.23 -5.68 39.49
CA ALA A 120 3.90 -6.27 39.42
C ALA A 120 2.82 -5.16 39.47
N GLY A 121 1.91 -5.16 38.49
CA GLY A 121 0.82 -4.18 38.38
C GLY A 121 1.14 -2.92 37.58
N GLN A 122 2.36 -2.77 37.04
CA GLN A 122 2.68 -1.67 36.12
C GLN A 122 2.20 -1.97 34.69
N GLU A 123 1.67 -0.94 34.00
CA GLU A 123 1.32 -1.06 32.58
C GLU A 123 2.56 -1.41 31.75
N LYS A 124 2.39 -2.32 30.78
CA LYS A 124 3.48 -2.75 29.89
C LYS A 124 3.93 -1.66 28.91
N ASN A 125 3.19 -0.56 28.81
CA ASN A 125 3.48 0.54 27.89
C ASN A 125 4.07 1.72 28.67
N PRO A 126 5.13 2.37 28.15
CA PRO A 126 5.67 3.57 28.77
C PRO A 126 4.63 4.69 28.74
N PRO A 127 4.64 5.61 29.72
CA PRO A 127 3.78 6.79 29.69
C PRO A 127 4.06 7.62 28.43
N PRO A 128 3.07 8.35 27.91
CA PRO A 128 3.29 9.23 26.78
C PRO A 128 4.36 10.29 27.14
N PRO A 129 5.20 10.72 26.17
CA PRO A 129 6.17 11.77 26.40
C PRO A 129 5.49 13.07 26.85
N PRO A 130 6.20 13.95 27.58
CA PRO A 130 5.65 15.23 28.02
C PRO A 130 5.10 16.07 26.86
N ALA A 131 4.05 16.85 27.10
CA ALA A 131 3.52 17.80 26.14
C ALA A 131 4.59 18.79 25.67
N GLN A 132 4.69 19.01 24.36
CA GLN A 132 5.67 19.92 23.75
C GLN A 132 5.02 20.78 22.66
N LYS A 133 5.06 22.11 22.80
CA LYS A 133 4.42 23.04 21.86
C LYS A 133 4.99 22.98 20.45
N ASP A 134 6.29 22.67 20.33
CA ASP A 134 6.98 22.60 19.04
C ASP A 134 6.78 21.24 18.33
N ARG A 135 6.15 20.25 18.99
CA ARG A 135 6.01 18.89 18.47
C ARG A 135 4.96 18.81 17.38
N PHE A 136 5.32 18.19 16.26
CA PHE A 136 4.42 17.91 15.15
C PHE A 136 4.17 16.42 14.97
N ARG A 137 2.89 16.05 14.83
CA ARG A 137 2.37 14.75 14.39
C ARG A 137 1.06 14.97 13.63
N GLY A 138 0.93 14.38 12.45
CA GLY A 138 -0.19 14.64 11.54
C GLY A 138 0.30 14.62 10.10
N VAL A 139 -0.25 15.47 9.23
CA VAL A 139 0.13 15.52 7.81
C VAL A 139 0.79 16.85 7.47
N ARG A 140 2.01 16.79 6.93
CA ARG A 140 2.69 17.95 6.34
C ARG A 140 2.31 18.08 4.88
N ILE A 141 2.20 19.33 4.42
CA ILE A 141 1.94 19.65 3.02
C ILE A 141 3.06 20.52 2.51
N PHE A 142 3.71 20.10 1.43
CA PHE A 142 4.78 20.81 0.77
C PHE A 142 4.35 21.23 -0.63
N ASP A 143 4.69 22.45 -1.03
CA ASP A 143 4.73 22.86 -2.42
C ASP A 143 6.02 22.33 -3.05
N ILE A 144 5.88 21.56 -4.12
CA ILE A 144 6.96 20.92 -4.88
C ILE A 144 7.08 21.46 -6.31
N THR A 145 6.61 22.69 -6.55
CA THR A 145 6.79 23.39 -7.85
C THR A 145 8.27 23.45 -8.24
N ASP A 146 9.16 23.77 -7.30
CA ASP A 146 10.59 23.49 -7.41
C ASP A 146 10.93 22.21 -6.63
N ILE A 147 11.09 21.11 -7.37
CA ILE A 147 11.38 19.80 -6.78
C ILE A 147 12.67 19.77 -5.96
N ARG A 148 13.62 20.68 -6.23
CA ARG A 148 14.90 20.78 -5.53
C ARG A 148 14.80 21.52 -4.21
N LYS A 149 13.72 22.27 -3.99
CA LYS A 149 13.48 23.07 -2.80
C LYS A 149 12.01 22.97 -2.36
N PRO A 150 11.53 21.78 -1.95
CA PRO A 150 10.20 21.64 -1.39
C PRO A 150 9.97 22.62 -0.24
N LYS A 151 8.83 23.31 -0.24
CA LYS A 151 8.49 24.31 0.78
C LYS A 151 7.28 23.84 1.57
N GLN A 152 7.40 23.69 2.89
CA GLN A 152 6.25 23.40 3.74
C GLN A 152 5.27 24.57 3.69
N VAL A 153 4.04 24.31 3.23
CA VAL A 153 2.96 25.30 3.12
C VAL A 153 1.88 25.08 4.17
N ALA A 154 1.76 23.86 4.72
CA ALA A 154 0.87 23.56 5.83
C ALA A 154 1.42 22.44 6.73
N ALA A 155 0.96 22.40 7.97
CA ALA A 155 1.26 21.36 8.95
C ALA A 155 -0.02 21.08 9.74
N VAL A 156 -0.80 20.09 9.32
CA VAL A 156 -2.09 19.77 9.91
C VAL A 156 -1.90 18.76 11.04
N GLN A 157 -2.13 19.19 12.28
CA GLN A 157 -1.94 18.35 13.47
C GLN A 157 -3.18 17.50 13.77
N THR A 158 -2.94 16.26 14.20
CA THR A 158 -4.00 15.33 14.64
C THR A 158 -3.67 14.76 16.03
N CYS A 159 -4.70 14.30 16.74
CA CYS A 159 -4.54 13.77 18.10
C CYS A 159 -3.67 12.51 18.19
N ARG A 160 -3.57 11.75 17.10
CA ARG A 160 -2.85 10.47 17.04
C ARG A 160 -1.78 10.42 15.95
N GLY A 161 -1.38 11.59 15.45
CA GLY A 161 -0.48 11.69 14.32
C GLY A 161 -1.05 11.11 13.02
N SER A 162 -0.16 10.84 12.08
CA SER A 162 -0.46 10.15 10.82
C SER A 162 0.57 9.05 10.66
N HIS A 163 0.15 7.79 10.76
CA HIS A 163 0.97 6.64 10.45
C HIS A 163 1.08 6.51 8.93
N THR A 164 -0.07 6.28 8.30
CA THR A 164 -0.25 6.45 6.86
C THR A 164 -1.34 7.49 6.59
N HIS A 165 -1.42 7.91 5.34
CA HIS A 165 -2.51 8.73 4.86
C HIS A 165 -2.88 8.32 3.45
N THR A 166 -4.13 8.57 3.08
CA THR A 166 -4.63 8.22 1.75
C THR A 166 -5.23 9.45 1.10
N LEU A 167 -4.74 9.80 -0.09
CA LEU A 167 -5.37 10.82 -0.91
C LEU A 167 -6.72 10.35 -1.44
N VAL A 168 -7.72 11.20 -1.29
CA VAL A 168 -9.08 10.99 -1.80
C VAL A 168 -9.39 12.12 -2.77
N VAL A 169 -9.32 11.79 -4.06
CA VAL A 169 -9.71 12.70 -5.14
C VAL A 169 -11.20 12.48 -5.40
N ASP A 170 -12.01 13.50 -5.15
CA ASP A 170 -13.43 13.49 -5.44
C ASP A 170 -13.67 13.91 -6.90
N PRO A 171 -14.28 13.05 -7.75
CA PRO A 171 -14.64 13.42 -9.11
C PRO A 171 -15.53 14.66 -9.22
N SER A 172 -16.29 14.98 -8.16
CA SER A 172 -17.25 16.08 -8.09
C SER A 172 -16.66 17.39 -7.55
N ASP A 173 -15.48 17.35 -6.91
CA ASP A 173 -14.81 18.51 -6.33
C ASP A 173 -13.37 18.64 -6.85
N LYS A 174 -13.19 19.45 -7.89
CA LYS A 174 -11.88 19.69 -8.52
C LYS A 174 -11.04 20.74 -7.81
N ASN A 175 -11.62 21.48 -6.85
CA ASN A 175 -10.98 22.59 -6.16
C ASN A 175 -10.26 22.14 -4.89
N ASN A 176 -10.60 20.96 -4.39
CA ASN A 176 -10.03 20.41 -3.17
C ASN A 176 -9.52 18.98 -3.42
N VAL A 177 -8.61 18.56 -2.56
CA VAL A 177 -8.33 17.14 -2.35
C VAL A 177 -8.54 16.82 -0.88
N TYR A 178 -8.97 15.60 -0.59
CA TYR A 178 -9.22 15.13 0.77
C TYR A 178 -8.15 14.11 1.16
N ILE A 179 -7.90 13.97 2.46
CA ILE A 179 -6.95 13.02 3.00
C ILE A 179 -7.61 12.26 4.13
N TYR A 180 -7.59 10.94 4.06
CA TYR A 180 -7.93 10.08 5.20
C TYR A 180 -6.68 9.78 5.99
N VAL A 181 -6.67 10.18 7.26
CA VAL A 181 -5.52 10.01 8.14
C VAL A 181 -5.70 8.77 9.00
N SER A 182 -4.77 7.83 8.87
CA SER A 182 -4.65 6.65 9.73
C SER A 182 -3.74 6.98 10.90
N GLY A 183 -4.31 7.37 12.04
CA GLY A 183 -3.56 7.67 13.26
C GLY A 183 -3.42 6.46 14.18
N THR A 184 -2.21 5.92 14.32
CA THR A 184 -1.91 4.76 15.20
C THR A 184 -1.15 5.15 16.47
N SER A 185 -0.58 6.36 16.51
CA SER A 185 0.22 6.82 17.64
C SER A 185 -0.61 6.93 18.92
N PHE A 186 0.08 7.02 20.05
CA PHE A 186 -0.55 7.35 21.32
C PHE A 186 -1.26 8.71 21.24
N VAL A 187 -2.37 8.84 21.97
CA VAL A 187 -3.14 10.08 21.99
C VAL A 187 -2.35 11.18 22.69
N ARG A 188 -2.30 12.37 22.07
CA ARG A 188 -1.72 13.58 22.64
C ARG A 188 -2.37 13.96 23.97
N GLN A 189 -1.55 14.49 24.87
CA GLN A 189 -2.04 15.24 26.03
C GLN A 189 -2.76 16.50 25.55
N SER A 190 -3.82 16.89 26.26
CA SER A 190 -4.63 18.06 25.90
C SER A 190 -3.85 19.38 25.92
N GLU A 191 -2.79 19.44 26.72
CA GLU A 191 -1.83 20.52 26.84
C GLU A 191 -0.95 20.68 25.60
N GLU A 192 -0.74 19.60 24.84
CA GLU A 192 -0.02 19.62 23.56
C GLU A 192 -0.96 19.98 22.40
N LEU A 193 -2.17 19.42 22.38
CA LEU A 193 -3.20 19.75 21.39
C LEU A 193 -4.58 19.66 22.03
N ALA A 194 -5.27 20.80 22.13
CA ALA A 194 -6.59 20.89 22.73
C ALA A 194 -7.61 19.99 22.00
N GLY A 195 -8.51 19.36 22.76
CA GLY A 195 -9.54 18.46 22.23
C GLY A 195 -9.10 17.01 22.04
N CYS A 196 -7.85 16.67 22.35
CA CYS A 196 -7.39 15.29 22.35
C CYS A 196 -7.69 14.57 23.66
N SER A 197 -8.23 13.36 23.56
CA SER A 197 -8.57 12.50 24.68
C SER A 197 -8.34 11.04 24.30
N GLY A 198 -7.64 10.29 25.15
CA GLY A 198 -7.40 8.86 25.02
C GLY A 198 -8.24 8.03 25.99
N GLU A 199 -9.22 8.64 26.65
CA GLU A 199 -10.11 7.94 27.56
C GLU A 199 -10.99 6.93 26.83
N LYS A 200 -11.53 5.97 27.60
CA LYS A 200 -12.47 4.99 27.08
C LYS A 200 -13.78 5.67 26.62
N PRO A 201 -14.49 5.10 25.63
CA PRO A 201 -15.74 5.67 25.10
C PRO A 201 -16.82 6.00 26.14
N ASP A 202 -16.90 5.25 27.24
CA ASP A 202 -17.85 5.45 28.34
C ASP A 202 -17.52 6.64 29.23
N LYS A 203 -16.23 7.02 29.28
CA LYS A 203 -15.76 8.21 30.00
C LYS A 203 -15.72 9.45 29.13
N ASP A 204 -15.37 9.29 27.86
CA ASP A 204 -15.33 10.39 26.90
C ASP A 204 -15.75 9.94 25.50
N SER A 205 -16.96 10.33 25.10
CA SER A 205 -17.49 10.07 23.76
C SER A 205 -16.74 10.84 22.66
N ASN A 206 -15.92 11.83 23.01
CA ASN A 206 -15.05 12.59 22.10
C ASN A 206 -13.63 12.00 21.99
N THR A 207 -13.37 10.83 22.59
CA THR A 207 -12.09 10.11 22.49
C THR A 207 -11.55 10.08 21.06
N ALA A 208 -10.24 10.22 20.90
CA ALA A 208 -9.54 10.16 19.62
C ALA A 208 -9.33 8.71 19.12
N LEU A 209 -9.68 7.72 19.93
CA LEU A 209 -9.78 6.32 19.55
C LEU A 209 -11.02 6.09 18.66
N PHE A 210 -11.05 4.99 17.92
CA PHE A 210 -12.22 4.53 17.15
C PHE A 210 -12.69 5.50 16.05
N ARG A 211 -11.76 6.27 15.47
CA ARG A 211 -12.04 7.21 14.38
C ARG A 211 -10.84 7.40 13.45
N ILE A 212 -11.10 8.01 12.30
CA ILE A 212 -10.06 8.62 11.47
C ILE A 212 -10.24 10.14 11.47
N GLU A 213 -9.24 10.87 11.02
CA GLU A 213 -9.37 12.30 10.73
C GLU A 213 -9.44 12.51 9.21
N VAL A 214 -10.33 13.39 8.74
CA VAL A 214 -10.40 13.79 7.34
C VAL A 214 -9.88 15.20 7.21
N ILE A 215 -8.83 15.39 6.41
CA ILE A 215 -8.28 16.71 6.09
C ILE A 215 -8.81 17.14 4.73
N LYS A 216 -9.30 18.38 4.64
CA LYS A 216 -9.59 19.03 3.36
C LYS A 216 -8.44 19.96 3.00
N VAL A 217 -7.97 19.88 1.76
CA VAL A 217 -6.87 20.70 1.25
C VAL A 217 -7.39 21.52 0.06
N PRO A 218 -7.61 22.85 0.24
CA PRO A 218 -7.92 23.74 -0.86
C PRO A 218 -6.71 23.88 -1.79
N LEU A 219 -6.83 23.46 -3.06
CA LEU A 219 -5.68 23.40 -3.97
C LEU A 219 -5.12 24.79 -4.32
N ALA A 220 -5.97 25.82 -4.29
CA ALA A 220 -5.57 27.20 -4.54
C ALA A 220 -4.92 27.87 -3.31
N LYS A 221 -5.15 27.32 -2.10
CA LYS A 221 -4.67 27.85 -0.82
C LYS A 221 -4.33 26.69 0.13
N PRO A 222 -3.30 25.89 -0.18
CA PRO A 222 -2.98 24.69 0.60
C PRO A 222 -2.64 24.99 2.06
N GLN A 223 -2.21 26.20 2.39
CA GLN A 223 -1.99 26.65 3.77
C GLN A 223 -3.26 26.67 4.64
N ASP A 224 -4.44 26.70 4.02
CA ASP A 224 -5.74 26.68 4.71
C ASP A 224 -6.22 25.23 4.99
N ALA A 225 -5.37 24.22 4.74
CA ALA A 225 -5.70 22.82 5.00
C ALA A 225 -6.01 22.58 6.48
N ALA A 226 -7.09 21.85 6.75
CA ALA A 226 -7.56 21.58 8.11
C ALA A 226 -8.30 20.26 8.20
N VAL A 227 -8.35 19.68 9.40
CA VAL A 227 -9.28 18.59 9.72
C VAL A 227 -10.70 19.15 9.63
N VAL A 228 -11.52 18.55 8.78
CA VAL A 228 -12.92 18.95 8.54
C VAL A 228 -13.94 17.98 9.15
N SER A 229 -13.52 16.76 9.47
CA SER A 229 -14.36 15.79 10.16
C SER A 229 -13.52 14.71 10.84
N SER A 230 -14.13 14.00 11.79
CA SER A 230 -13.53 12.88 12.53
C SER A 230 -14.46 11.65 12.56
N PRO A 231 -14.64 10.93 11.42
CA PRO A 231 -15.63 9.87 11.28
C PRO A 231 -15.45 8.69 12.25
N ARG A 232 -16.53 8.27 12.93
CA ARG A 232 -16.59 7.13 13.86
C ARG A 232 -16.76 5.80 13.13
N LEU A 233 -15.71 5.34 12.43
CA LEU A 233 -15.80 4.16 11.56
C LEU A 233 -16.03 2.83 12.29
N PHE A 234 -15.65 2.74 13.58
CA PHE A 234 -15.73 1.53 14.38
C PHE A 234 -17.05 1.40 15.16
N MET A 235 -17.86 2.46 15.12
CA MET A 235 -19.12 2.52 15.85
C MET A 235 -20.17 1.57 15.24
N ASP A 236 -20.99 0.95 16.07
CA ASP A 236 -22.27 0.38 15.63
C ASP A 236 -23.28 1.52 15.49
N ARG A 237 -23.68 1.82 14.26
CA ARG A 237 -24.59 2.94 13.94
C ARG A 237 -26.00 2.77 14.53
N ARG A 238 -26.41 1.54 14.84
CA ARG A 238 -27.73 1.26 15.44
C ARG A 238 -27.74 1.51 16.94
N THR A 239 -26.64 1.20 17.62
CA THR A 239 -26.55 1.30 19.09
C THR A 239 -25.80 2.54 19.57
N GLY A 240 -24.97 3.16 18.71
CA GLY A 240 -24.09 4.27 19.06
C GLY A 240 -22.81 3.86 19.80
N VAL A 241 -22.60 2.57 20.05
CA VAL A 241 -21.40 2.06 20.73
C VAL A 241 -20.17 2.28 19.85
N LEU A 242 -19.21 3.09 20.31
CA LEU A 242 -18.05 3.53 19.51
C LEU A 242 -17.06 2.41 19.19
N ASN A 243 -16.84 1.49 20.11
CA ASN A 243 -15.89 0.38 20.03
C ASN A 243 -16.59 -0.95 19.69
N ALA A 244 -17.43 -0.95 18.65
CA ALA A 244 -18.24 -2.12 18.30
C ALA A 244 -17.51 -3.18 17.45
N LEU A 245 -16.21 -2.95 17.16
CA LEU A 245 -15.37 -3.87 16.40
C LEU A 245 -14.24 -4.39 17.28
N SER A 246 -13.97 -5.68 17.19
CA SER A 246 -12.86 -6.34 17.87
C SER A 246 -12.05 -7.21 16.92
N SER A 247 -10.81 -7.48 17.29
CA SER A 247 -9.98 -8.51 16.67
C SER A 247 -10.57 -9.91 16.87
N GLY A 248 -10.07 -10.88 16.10
CA GLY A 248 -10.61 -12.25 16.09
C GLY A 248 -10.06 -13.13 17.21
N GLY A 249 -9.19 -12.59 18.06
CA GLY A 249 -8.19 -13.38 18.79
C GLY A 249 -7.14 -13.93 17.82
N THR A 250 -5.87 -13.87 18.21
CA THR A 250 -4.72 -14.28 17.37
C THR A 250 -4.08 -15.56 17.92
N HIS A 251 -3.23 -16.23 17.14
CA HIS A 251 -2.58 -17.54 17.38
C HIS A 251 -2.40 -18.05 18.84
N GLY A 252 -3.29 -18.95 19.31
CA GLY A 252 -3.02 -19.87 20.43
C GLY A 252 -3.26 -19.35 21.86
N LYS A 253 -2.63 -20.01 22.85
CA LYS A 253 -3.13 -20.25 24.24
C LYS A 253 -3.65 -19.07 25.06
N GLU A 254 -3.39 -17.82 24.70
CA GLU A 254 -4.29 -16.68 24.91
C GLU A 254 -3.93 -15.64 23.85
N PRO A 255 -4.93 -15.07 23.15
CA PRO A 255 -5.21 -13.67 23.42
C PRO A 255 -6.69 -13.35 23.22
N GLU A 256 -7.34 -12.97 24.32
CA GLU A 256 -8.68 -12.40 24.29
C GLU A 256 -8.81 -11.34 23.18
N PRO A 257 -9.92 -11.34 22.41
CA PRO A 257 -10.25 -10.28 21.48
C PRO A 257 -10.03 -8.90 22.10
N LYS A 258 -9.44 -7.99 21.33
CA LYS A 258 -9.27 -6.58 21.72
C LYS A 258 -10.04 -5.70 20.78
N ASP A 259 -10.49 -4.56 21.28
CA ASP A 259 -11.17 -3.57 20.44
C ASP A 259 -10.23 -3.11 19.30
N SER A 260 -10.80 -3.02 18.10
CA SER A 260 -10.16 -2.38 16.96
C SER A 260 -10.44 -0.88 17.05
N ASP A 261 -9.40 -0.08 17.20
CA ASP A 261 -9.52 1.35 17.54
C ASP A 261 -8.82 2.28 16.54
N GLN A 262 -8.22 1.73 15.49
CA GLN A 262 -7.46 2.47 14.48
C GLN A 262 -7.41 1.73 13.15
N CYS A 263 -7.40 2.49 12.06
CA CYS A 263 -7.02 1.97 10.76
C CYS A 263 -5.51 2.11 10.59
N HIS A 264 -4.86 1.07 10.07
CA HIS A 264 -3.47 1.11 9.68
C HIS A 264 -3.36 1.72 8.28
N ASP A 265 -3.92 1.05 7.27
CA ASP A 265 -4.07 1.59 5.91
C ASP A 265 -5.52 1.65 5.46
N ILE A 266 -5.79 2.60 4.58
CA ILE A 266 -7.05 2.71 3.85
C ILE A 266 -6.73 2.83 2.37
N THR A 267 -7.28 1.95 1.55
CA THR A 267 -7.21 2.08 0.10
C THR A 267 -8.54 2.60 -0.42
N VAL A 268 -8.52 3.73 -1.13
CA VAL A 268 -9.69 4.33 -1.75
C VAL A 268 -9.75 3.97 -3.23
N TYR A 269 -10.98 3.81 -3.72
CA TYR A 269 -11.29 3.64 -5.12
C TYR A 269 -12.41 4.63 -5.48
N SER A 270 -12.03 5.91 -5.64
CA SER A 270 -12.97 7.03 -5.80
C SER A 270 -13.96 6.84 -6.95
N GLN A 271 -13.56 6.20 -8.06
CA GLN A 271 -14.47 5.95 -9.19
C GLN A 271 -15.64 5.02 -8.84
N LEU A 272 -15.45 4.13 -7.86
CA LEU A 272 -16.52 3.26 -7.35
C LEU A 272 -17.23 3.87 -6.13
N GLY A 273 -16.69 4.95 -5.56
CA GLY A 273 -17.18 5.53 -4.31
C GLY A 273 -16.97 4.61 -3.12
N LEU A 274 -15.94 3.75 -3.15
CA LEU A 274 -15.63 2.78 -2.11
C LEU A 274 -14.21 2.97 -1.55
N ALA A 275 -14.01 2.58 -0.30
CA ALA A 275 -12.69 2.35 0.27
C ALA A 275 -12.65 1.09 1.12
N ALA A 276 -11.49 0.45 1.23
CA ALA A 276 -11.23 -0.68 2.11
C ALA A 276 -10.21 -0.26 3.16
N GLY A 277 -10.58 -0.34 4.44
CA GLY A 277 -9.70 -0.06 5.57
C GLY A 277 -9.22 -1.36 6.22
N ALA A 278 -7.92 -1.47 6.44
CA ALA A 278 -7.32 -2.52 7.26
C ALA A 278 -7.04 -1.92 8.64
N CYS A 279 -7.78 -2.37 9.66
CA CYS A 279 -7.93 -1.62 10.90
C CYS A 279 -7.71 -2.49 12.14
N SER A 280 -6.42 -2.66 12.48
CA SER A 280 -5.81 -3.39 13.61
C SER A 280 -6.34 -4.81 13.85
N GLY A 281 -7.64 -4.98 14.08
CA GLY A 281 -8.33 -6.27 14.19
C GLY A 281 -9.37 -6.57 13.11
N ASN A 282 -9.70 -5.66 12.19
CA ASN A 282 -10.75 -5.88 11.18
C ASN A 282 -10.40 -5.33 9.81
N GLY A 283 -10.92 -5.98 8.77
CA GLY A 283 -11.08 -5.38 7.45
C GLY A 283 -12.44 -4.70 7.39
N ILE A 284 -12.51 -3.45 6.94
CA ILE A 284 -13.77 -2.71 6.80
C ILE A 284 -13.96 -2.22 5.37
N LEU A 285 -15.21 -2.16 4.94
CA LEU A 285 -15.61 -1.53 3.68
C LEU A 285 -16.31 -0.22 4.00
N LEU A 286 -15.95 0.84 3.26
CA LEU A 286 -16.46 2.19 3.43
C LEU A 286 -17.16 2.67 2.15
N ASP A 287 -18.30 3.33 2.30
CA ASP A 287 -18.84 4.24 1.29
C ASP A 287 -18.15 5.60 1.46
N ILE A 288 -17.57 6.11 0.37
CA ILE A 288 -16.81 7.36 0.33
C ILE A 288 -17.35 8.34 -0.73
N LYS A 289 -18.61 8.20 -1.15
CA LYS A 289 -19.24 9.13 -2.09
C LYS A 289 -19.31 10.55 -1.54
N ASP A 290 -19.40 10.68 -0.22
CA ASP A 290 -19.11 11.91 0.50
C ASP A 290 -17.72 11.75 1.14
N PRO A 291 -16.66 12.35 0.55
CA PRO A 291 -15.31 12.22 1.08
C PRO A 291 -15.15 12.88 2.44
N VAL A 292 -16.02 13.81 2.84
CA VAL A 292 -15.93 14.42 4.17
C VAL A 292 -16.52 13.47 5.22
N ASN A 293 -17.48 12.63 4.87
CA ASN A 293 -18.19 11.78 5.83
C ASN A 293 -18.24 10.31 5.37
N PRO A 294 -17.08 9.61 5.29
CA PRO A 294 -17.07 8.19 4.96
C PRO A 294 -17.87 7.37 5.97
N LYS A 295 -18.52 6.31 5.49
CA LYS A 295 -19.39 5.45 6.29
C LYS A 295 -19.00 4.00 6.16
N ARG A 296 -18.79 3.31 7.28
CA ARG A 296 -18.63 1.86 7.29
C ARG A 296 -19.93 1.19 6.82
N ILE A 297 -19.82 0.36 5.78
CA ILE A 297 -20.93 -0.41 5.20
C ILE A 297 -20.77 -1.92 5.41
N ASP A 298 -19.55 -2.40 5.61
CA ASP A 298 -19.28 -3.77 5.99
C ASP A 298 -18.03 -3.89 6.88
N ALA A 299 -17.92 -4.99 7.60
CA ALA A 299 -16.72 -5.36 8.35
C ALA A 299 -16.55 -6.87 8.37
N VAL A 300 -15.31 -7.30 8.27
CA VAL A 300 -14.88 -8.70 8.38
C VAL A 300 -13.81 -8.81 9.44
N ASN A 301 -13.65 -10.03 9.92
CA ASN A 301 -12.67 -10.40 10.91
C ASN A 301 -12.15 -11.79 10.56
N ASP A 302 -10.92 -12.09 10.96
CA ASP A 302 -10.27 -13.35 10.68
C ASP A 302 -9.44 -13.76 11.92
N PRO A 303 -9.73 -14.91 12.56
CA PRO A 303 -8.96 -15.40 13.70
C PRO A 303 -7.55 -15.87 13.34
N ASN A 304 -7.23 -15.99 12.04
CA ASN A 304 -5.88 -16.28 11.58
C ASN A 304 -5.04 -15.01 11.38
N TYR A 305 -5.64 -13.82 11.46
CA TYR A 305 -4.92 -12.56 11.35
C TYR A 305 -4.35 -12.13 12.68
N ALA A 306 -3.11 -11.67 12.68
CA ALA A 306 -2.49 -11.02 13.82
C ALA A 306 -2.71 -9.50 13.79
N TYR A 307 -2.60 -8.88 12.61
CA TYR A 307 -2.74 -7.45 12.44
C TYR A 307 -3.17 -7.10 11.01
N TRP A 308 -4.34 -6.48 10.87
CA TRP A 308 -4.86 -6.05 9.57
C TRP A 308 -4.09 -4.83 9.08
N HIS A 309 -3.27 -5.03 8.06
CA HIS A 309 -2.25 -4.07 7.66
C HIS A 309 -2.66 -3.21 6.46
N SER A 310 -2.95 -3.81 5.30
CA SER A 310 -3.39 -3.08 4.12
C SER A 310 -4.42 -3.81 3.28
N ALA A 311 -4.97 -3.09 2.29
CA ALA A 311 -6.04 -3.57 1.41
C ALA A 311 -5.80 -3.15 -0.05
N ALA A 312 -6.20 -3.96 -1.01
CA ALA A 312 -6.17 -3.61 -2.43
C ALA A 312 -7.39 -4.19 -3.16
N PHE A 313 -8.00 -3.42 -4.06
CA PHE A 313 -9.13 -3.91 -4.87
C PHE A 313 -8.61 -4.62 -6.14
N SER A 314 -9.37 -5.59 -6.68
CA SER A 314 -9.24 -5.94 -8.10
C SER A 314 -9.55 -4.72 -8.97
N ASN A 315 -9.08 -4.71 -10.22
CA ASN A 315 -9.29 -3.54 -11.07
C ASN A 315 -10.78 -3.23 -11.30
N ASP A 316 -11.63 -4.27 -11.38
CA ASP A 316 -13.08 -4.11 -11.51
C ASP A 316 -13.82 -3.88 -10.19
N GLY A 317 -13.10 -3.85 -9.06
CA GLY A 317 -13.66 -3.64 -7.72
C GLY A 317 -14.47 -4.80 -7.17
N LYS A 318 -14.47 -5.99 -7.80
CA LYS A 318 -15.25 -7.15 -7.33
C LYS A 318 -14.52 -8.02 -6.33
N LYS A 319 -13.28 -7.71 -6.01
CA LYS A 319 -12.48 -8.40 -4.99
C LYS A 319 -11.72 -7.41 -4.15
N VAL A 320 -11.44 -7.79 -2.91
CA VAL A 320 -10.55 -7.07 -2.00
C VAL A 320 -9.55 -8.05 -1.42
N VAL A 321 -8.26 -7.72 -1.51
CA VAL A 321 -7.17 -8.46 -0.87
C VAL A 321 -6.76 -7.69 0.36
N PHE A 322 -6.95 -8.27 1.55
CA PHE A 322 -6.38 -7.76 2.80
C PHE A 322 -5.08 -8.48 3.13
N THR A 323 -4.20 -7.85 3.91
CA THR A 323 -2.88 -8.37 4.28
C THR A 323 -2.72 -8.44 5.79
N ASP A 324 -2.03 -9.49 6.27
CA ASP A 324 -1.74 -9.70 7.70
C ASP A 324 -0.25 -9.45 7.98
N GLU A 325 0.06 -8.43 8.78
CA GLU A 325 1.43 -8.12 9.19
C GLU A 325 1.81 -8.89 10.47
N TRP A 326 1.72 -10.21 10.40
CA TRP A 326 2.02 -11.07 11.54
C TRP A 326 3.49 -10.93 11.95
N GLY A 327 3.72 -10.65 13.23
CA GLY A 327 5.07 -10.40 13.77
C GLY A 327 5.43 -8.92 13.84
N GLY A 328 4.50 -8.00 13.52
CA GLY A 328 4.66 -6.56 13.69
C GLY A 328 5.86 -6.02 12.94
N GLY A 329 6.11 -6.58 11.76
CA GLY A 329 7.19 -6.21 10.88
C GLY A 329 8.61 -6.64 11.27
N LEU A 330 8.83 -7.04 12.53
CA LEU A 330 10.15 -7.47 13.03
C LEU A 330 10.29 -8.99 13.12
N GLY A 331 9.19 -9.73 13.17
CA GLY A 331 9.24 -11.18 13.36
C GLY A 331 9.61 -11.97 12.09
N ALA A 332 10.35 -13.08 12.26
CA ALA A 332 10.52 -14.09 11.22
C ALA A 332 9.29 -15.00 11.14
N ARG A 333 8.31 -14.63 10.29
CA ARG A 333 6.96 -15.24 10.24
C ARG A 333 6.60 -15.93 8.93
N CYS A 334 7.60 -16.21 8.10
CA CYS A 334 7.48 -17.00 6.87
C CYS A 334 8.26 -18.32 6.94
N ARG A 335 8.40 -18.92 8.12
CA ARG A 335 9.23 -20.11 8.30
C ARG A 335 8.49 -21.36 7.84
N ALA A 336 9.24 -22.42 7.53
CA ALA A 336 8.66 -23.69 7.11
C ALA A 336 7.71 -24.33 8.15
N THR A 337 7.87 -23.97 9.43
CA THR A 337 7.03 -24.45 10.55
C THR A 337 5.81 -23.56 10.81
N ASP A 338 5.73 -22.39 10.19
CA ASP A 338 4.61 -21.48 10.35
C ASP A 338 3.44 -21.92 9.45
N PRO A 339 2.20 -22.01 9.96
CA PRO A 339 1.04 -22.32 9.12
C PRO A 339 0.87 -21.33 7.97
N ASN A 340 0.58 -21.83 6.77
CA ASN A 340 0.44 -21.00 5.56
C ASN A 340 -0.68 -19.96 5.61
N LYS A 341 -1.63 -20.11 6.53
CA LYS A 341 -2.75 -19.16 6.73
C LYS A 341 -2.44 -18.03 7.72
N TRP A 342 -1.31 -18.10 8.44
CA TRP A 342 -0.87 -17.06 9.38
C TRP A 342 0.07 -16.09 8.67
N GLY A 343 -0.12 -14.79 8.81
CA GLY A 343 0.62 -13.79 8.03
C GLY A 343 0.30 -13.82 6.54
N ALA A 344 -0.85 -14.37 6.16
CA ALA A 344 -1.28 -14.53 4.77
C ALA A 344 -2.16 -13.38 4.32
N ASN A 345 -2.16 -13.10 3.02
CA ASN A 345 -3.25 -12.34 2.42
C ASN A 345 -4.54 -13.13 2.46
N SER A 346 -5.66 -12.43 2.66
CA SER A 346 -7.01 -12.97 2.55
C SER A 346 -7.71 -12.30 1.37
N ILE A 347 -8.35 -13.11 0.53
CA ILE A 347 -9.02 -12.65 -0.68
C ILE A 347 -10.52 -12.74 -0.44
N PHE A 348 -11.21 -11.62 -0.59
CA PHE A 348 -12.65 -11.51 -0.47
C PHE A 348 -13.26 -11.20 -1.84
N ARG A 349 -14.41 -11.81 -2.15
CA ARG A 349 -15.31 -11.29 -3.18
C ARG A 349 -16.14 -10.16 -2.61
N LEU A 350 -16.35 -9.13 -3.42
CA LEU A 350 -17.24 -8.02 -3.12
C LEU A 350 -18.47 -8.10 -4.02
N GLN A 351 -19.63 -8.31 -3.39
CA GLN A 351 -20.93 -8.31 -4.06
C GLN A 351 -21.94 -7.61 -3.15
N ASP A 352 -22.75 -6.70 -3.71
CA ASP A 352 -23.80 -5.99 -2.97
C ASP A 352 -23.28 -5.30 -1.69
N ASN A 353 -22.08 -4.71 -1.78
CA ASN A 353 -21.36 -4.09 -0.67
C ASN A 353 -21.06 -5.05 0.51
N LYS A 354 -20.96 -6.36 0.23
CA LYS A 354 -20.61 -7.40 1.20
C LYS A 354 -19.34 -8.14 0.82
N LEU A 355 -18.44 -8.26 1.78
CA LEU A 355 -17.20 -9.01 1.68
C LEU A 355 -17.47 -10.48 2.02
N LYS A 356 -17.21 -11.37 1.07
CA LYS A 356 -17.27 -12.83 1.27
C LYS A 356 -15.89 -13.44 1.09
N PHE A 357 -15.37 -14.05 2.14
CA PHE A 357 -14.10 -14.74 2.10
C PHE A 357 -14.07 -15.79 0.97
N ALA A 358 -12.98 -15.82 0.21
CA ALA A 358 -12.73 -16.82 -0.83
C ALA A 358 -11.58 -17.73 -0.41
N SER A 359 -10.36 -17.19 -0.29
CA SER A 359 -9.17 -18.00 0.01
C SER A 359 -8.05 -17.17 0.64
N TYR A 360 -6.96 -17.88 0.99
CA TYR A 360 -5.71 -17.29 1.46
C TYR A 360 -4.63 -17.37 0.39
N TYR A 361 -3.69 -16.43 0.45
CA TYR A 361 -2.43 -16.49 -0.28
C TYR A 361 -1.27 -16.08 0.63
N LYS A 362 -0.23 -16.92 0.66
CA LYS A 362 1.05 -16.60 1.28
C LYS A 362 2.15 -16.95 0.30
N MET A 363 3.23 -16.17 0.28
CA MET A 363 4.38 -16.49 -0.56
C MET A 363 4.86 -17.93 -0.28
N PRO A 364 5.15 -18.76 -1.30
CA PRO A 364 5.48 -20.18 -1.09
C PRO A 364 6.87 -20.43 -0.51
N ALA A 365 7.81 -19.51 -0.73
CA ALA A 365 9.20 -19.67 -0.33
C ALA A 365 9.38 -19.47 1.19
N ALA A 366 9.71 -20.54 1.91
CA ALA A 366 10.02 -20.46 3.33
C ALA A 366 11.31 -19.66 3.58
N GLN A 367 11.32 -18.87 4.65
CA GLN A 367 12.44 -18.01 5.07
C GLN A 367 13.07 -18.52 6.38
N GLY A 368 14.30 -18.09 6.65
CA GLY A 368 15.05 -18.42 7.86
C GLY A 368 14.67 -17.59 9.09
N ASP A 369 15.20 -17.99 10.26
CA ASP A 369 14.91 -17.32 11.55
C ASP A 369 15.54 -15.93 11.69
N THR A 370 16.45 -15.53 10.79
CA THR A 370 17.10 -14.21 10.78
C THR A 370 16.44 -13.23 9.79
N GLU A 371 15.33 -13.62 9.19
CA GLU A 371 14.62 -12.86 8.15
C GLU A 371 13.26 -12.39 8.67
N ASN A 372 13.12 -11.09 8.96
CA ASN A 372 11.79 -10.54 9.19
C ASN A 372 10.98 -10.64 7.90
N CYS A 373 9.82 -11.30 7.95
CA CYS A 373 9.03 -11.61 6.77
C CYS A 373 7.55 -11.58 7.11
N VAL A 374 6.84 -10.66 6.47
CA VAL A 374 5.43 -10.34 6.67
C VAL A 374 4.86 -9.82 5.36
N ALA A 375 3.55 -9.99 5.11
CA ALA A 375 2.91 -9.38 3.95
C ALA A 375 2.83 -7.86 4.13
N HIS A 376 3.28 -7.08 3.14
CA HIS A 376 3.22 -5.63 3.18
C HIS A 376 2.65 -5.04 1.87
N ASN A 377 2.87 -3.75 1.62
CA ASN A 377 2.20 -3.01 0.57
C ASN A 377 2.56 -3.47 -0.85
N GLY A 378 1.57 -3.35 -1.73
CA GLY A 378 1.64 -3.81 -3.11
C GLY A 378 0.60 -3.14 -4.01
N SER A 379 0.76 -3.30 -5.33
CA SER A 379 -0.11 -2.69 -6.34
C SER A 379 -0.49 -3.69 -7.43
N LEU A 380 -1.48 -3.33 -8.25
CA LEU A 380 -1.85 -4.13 -9.41
C LEU A 380 -0.82 -3.99 -10.54
N ILE A 381 -0.52 -5.10 -11.22
CA ILE A 381 0.13 -5.09 -12.52
C ILE A 381 -0.97 -5.11 -13.59
N PRO A 382 -1.03 -4.13 -14.50
CA PRO A 382 -2.14 -3.94 -15.43
C PRO A 382 -2.08 -4.92 -16.63
N VAL A 383 -2.01 -6.24 -16.38
CA VAL A 383 -2.16 -7.23 -17.44
C VAL A 383 -3.65 -7.37 -17.79
N PRO A 384 -4.07 -7.16 -19.06
CA PRO A 384 -5.48 -7.19 -19.43
C PRO A 384 -6.13 -8.54 -19.13
N GLY A 385 -7.32 -8.53 -18.52
CA GLY A 385 -8.09 -9.74 -18.23
C GLY A 385 -7.53 -10.62 -17.10
N ARG A 386 -6.60 -10.09 -16.30
CA ARG A 386 -6.04 -10.74 -15.11
C ARG A 386 -6.00 -9.77 -13.94
N ASP A 387 -6.14 -10.31 -12.74
CA ASP A 387 -5.91 -9.60 -11.50
C ASP A 387 -4.56 -10.08 -10.93
N ILE A 388 -3.51 -9.30 -11.14
CA ILE A 388 -2.16 -9.60 -10.67
C ILE A 388 -1.74 -8.53 -9.67
N LYS A 389 -1.32 -8.92 -8.47
CA LYS A 389 -0.76 -8.02 -7.45
C LYS A 389 0.73 -8.30 -7.30
N VAL A 390 1.57 -7.29 -7.47
CA VAL A 390 2.95 -7.29 -6.98
C VAL A 390 2.94 -6.81 -5.54
N GLN A 391 3.66 -7.49 -4.65
CA GLN A 391 3.62 -7.22 -3.23
C GLN A 391 4.97 -7.43 -2.55
N ALA A 392 5.30 -6.53 -1.62
CA ALA A 392 6.44 -6.67 -0.73
C ALA A 392 6.18 -7.66 0.42
N TRP A 393 7.21 -8.43 0.78
CA TRP A 393 7.21 -9.39 1.89
C TRP A 393 8.41 -9.17 2.85
N TYR A 394 8.85 -7.92 3.02
CA TYR A 394 10.06 -7.56 3.78
C TYR A 394 11.27 -8.40 3.34
N GLN A 395 12.02 -9.07 4.23
CA GLN A 395 13.19 -9.85 3.80
C GLN A 395 12.82 -11.08 2.97
N GLY A 396 11.55 -11.49 2.98
CA GLY A 396 11.00 -12.45 2.00
C GLY A 396 10.98 -11.95 0.56
N GLY A 397 11.25 -10.65 0.35
CA GLY A 397 11.43 -10.04 -0.97
C GLY A 397 10.11 -9.59 -1.60
N ILE A 398 9.87 -10.00 -2.84
CA ILE A 398 8.71 -9.58 -3.64
C ILE A 398 8.03 -10.82 -4.21
N SER A 399 6.70 -10.85 -4.15
CA SER A 399 5.90 -11.89 -4.79
C SER A 399 4.85 -11.30 -5.72
N LEU A 400 4.65 -11.96 -6.87
CA LEU A 400 3.59 -11.67 -7.83
C LEU A 400 2.49 -12.73 -7.72
N MET A 401 1.37 -12.32 -7.14
CA MET A 401 0.18 -13.14 -6.98
C MET A 401 -0.79 -12.88 -8.14
N ASP A 402 -1.14 -13.92 -8.91
CA ASP A 402 -2.34 -13.91 -9.75
C ASP A 402 -3.53 -14.39 -8.93
N PHE A 403 -4.51 -13.51 -8.73
CA PHE A 403 -5.76 -13.77 -8.02
C PHE A 403 -6.98 -13.58 -8.93
N THR A 404 -6.80 -13.79 -10.24
CA THR A 404 -7.89 -13.78 -11.22
C THR A 404 -8.97 -14.79 -10.83
N ASP A 405 -8.57 -15.99 -10.40
CA ASP A 405 -9.43 -16.88 -9.64
C ASP A 405 -9.22 -16.63 -8.14
N ALA A 406 -10.25 -16.08 -7.49
CA ALA A 406 -10.20 -15.75 -6.07
C ALA A 406 -10.14 -16.99 -5.15
N GLU A 407 -10.49 -18.19 -5.64
CA GLU A 407 -10.39 -19.44 -4.86
C GLU A 407 -9.00 -20.08 -4.93
N HIS A 408 -8.27 -19.83 -6.02
CA HIS A 408 -7.00 -20.50 -6.31
C HIS A 408 -5.93 -19.48 -6.74
N PRO A 409 -5.55 -18.54 -5.86
CA PRO A 409 -4.45 -17.62 -6.15
C PRO A 409 -3.13 -18.40 -6.30
N ILE A 410 -2.30 -17.99 -7.26
CA ILE A 410 -1.00 -18.61 -7.51
C ILE A 410 0.12 -17.58 -7.60
N GLU A 411 1.32 -17.97 -7.19
CA GLU A 411 2.52 -17.19 -7.47
C GLU A 411 2.94 -17.38 -8.94
N ILE A 412 3.17 -16.27 -9.64
CA ILE A 412 3.56 -16.27 -11.07
C ILE A 412 4.97 -15.69 -11.31
N GLY A 413 5.61 -15.19 -10.26
CA GLY A 413 6.97 -14.65 -10.25
C GLY A 413 7.33 -14.15 -8.85
N TYR A 414 8.62 -14.11 -8.54
CA TYR A 414 9.11 -13.63 -7.26
C TYR A 414 10.54 -13.09 -7.37
N PHE A 415 10.96 -12.34 -6.37
CA PHE A 415 12.34 -12.01 -6.08
C PHE A 415 12.59 -12.34 -4.60
N ASP A 416 13.49 -13.28 -4.35
CA ASP A 416 13.93 -13.61 -2.99
C ASP A 416 15.11 -12.70 -2.61
N ARG A 417 14.99 -12.01 -1.48
CA ARG A 417 15.95 -11.01 -1.03
C ARG A 417 17.04 -11.62 -0.13
N GLY A 418 16.71 -12.62 0.67
CA GLY A 418 17.59 -13.20 1.68
C GLY A 418 17.78 -12.35 2.95
N PRO A 419 18.54 -12.82 3.96
CA PRO A 419 18.76 -12.09 5.20
C PRO A 419 19.71 -10.90 5.02
N PHE A 420 19.44 -9.82 5.76
CA PHE A 420 20.25 -8.61 5.78
C PHE A 420 21.56 -8.90 6.51
N ASN A 421 21.42 -9.60 7.63
CA ASN A 421 22.52 -10.16 8.38
C ASN A 421 22.21 -11.64 8.64
N PRO A 422 23.02 -12.57 8.14
CA PRO A 422 22.75 -14.01 8.29
C PRO A 422 22.84 -14.49 9.75
N LYS A 423 23.41 -13.70 10.66
CA LYS A 423 23.64 -14.07 12.07
C LYS A 423 22.66 -13.42 13.04
N MET A 424 21.94 -12.39 12.61
CA MET A 424 21.09 -11.58 13.49
C MET A 424 19.86 -11.10 12.74
N LEU A 425 18.69 -11.27 13.36
CA LEU A 425 17.48 -10.67 12.83
C LEU A 425 17.58 -9.14 12.94
N VAL A 426 17.53 -8.50 11.79
CA VAL A 426 17.60 -7.05 11.64
C VAL A 426 16.57 -6.66 10.57
N LEU A 427 15.81 -5.59 10.84
CA LEU A 427 14.77 -5.09 9.93
C LEU A 427 15.36 -4.78 8.55
N GLY A 428 14.75 -5.31 7.50
CA GLY A 428 15.12 -5.03 6.13
C GLY A 428 14.13 -5.57 5.10
N GLY A 429 14.52 -5.51 3.83
CA GLY A 429 13.70 -5.90 2.70
C GLY A 429 12.79 -4.76 2.20
N PRO A 430 12.01 -4.98 1.13
CA PRO A 430 11.11 -3.96 0.60
C PRO A 430 9.99 -3.61 1.58
N TRP A 431 9.85 -2.34 1.94
CA TRP A 431 8.66 -1.79 2.59
C TRP A 431 7.47 -1.86 1.64
N SER A 432 7.62 -1.34 0.42
CA SER A 432 6.59 -1.43 -0.63
C SER A 432 7.18 -1.99 -1.92
N ALA A 433 6.32 -2.55 -2.77
CA ALA A 433 6.70 -2.96 -4.13
C ALA A 433 5.58 -2.62 -5.12
N TYR A 434 5.81 -1.66 -6.02
CA TYR A 434 4.78 -1.09 -6.88
C TYR A 434 5.12 -1.13 -8.36
N TRP A 435 4.13 -1.46 -9.19
CA TRP A 435 4.22 -1.32 -10.63
C TRP A 435 4.01 0.14 -11.02
N TYR A 436 4.97 0.71 -11.74
CA TYR A 436 4.82 2.02 -12.35
C TYR A 436 5.43 2.03 -13.75
N ASN A 437 4.59 2.26 -14.76
CA ASN A 437 5.02 2.58 -16.13
C ASN A 437 6.05 1.60 -16.74
N GLY A 438 5.91 0.30 -16.43
CA GLY A 438 6.70 -0.77 -17.04
C GLY A 438 7.73 -1.44 -16.15
N HIS A 439 7.90 -0.96 -14.91
CA HIS A 439 8.87 -1.48 -13.95
C HIS A 439 8.21 -1.68 -12.59
N ILE A 440 8.80 -2.52 -11.75
CA ILE A 440 8.47 -2.63 -10.33
C ILE A 440 9.51 -1.83 -9.55
N TYR A 441 9.07 -0.90 -8.73
CA TYR A 441 9.91 -0.11 -7.83
C TYR A 441 9.65 -0.56 -6.40
N ALA A 442 10.72 -0.77 -5.64
CA ALA A 442 10.64 -1.25 -4.28
C ALA A 442 11.47 -0.39 -3.33
N SER A 443 10.84 0.12 -2.27
CA SER A 443 11.54 0.88 -1.22
C SER A 443 12.16 -0.08 -0.21
N GLU A 444 13.42 -0.43 -0.39
CA GLU A 444 14.14 -1.30 0.54
C GLU A 444 14.48 -0.52 1.82
N ILE A 445 13.97 -1.01 2.95
CA ILE A 445 13.98 -0.32 4.24
C ILE A 445 15.38 0.17 4.63
N ALA A 446 16.42 -0.63 4.42
CA ALA A 446 17.78 -0.36 4.85
C ALA A 446 18.73 0.09 3.73
N ARG A 447 18.46 -0.28 2.47
CA ARG A 447 19.39 -0.15 1.33
C ARG A 447 19.01 0.96 0.35
N GLY A 448 17.73 1.34 0.24
CA GLY A 448 17.29 2.40 -0.67
C GLY A 448 16.23 1.94 -1.65
N LEU A 449 16.50 2.09 -2.95
CA LEU A 449 15.54 1.83 -4.02
C LEU A 449 16.01 0.68 -4.91
N ASP A 450 15.22 -0.38 -4.98
CA ASP A 450 15.40 -1.48 -5.95
C ASP A 450 14.41 -1.29 -7.11
N ILE A 451 14.87 -1.57 -8.33
CA ILE A 451 14.05 -1.44 -9.56
C ILE A 451 14.17 -2.71 -10.37
N PHE A 452 13.03 -3.30 -10.71
CA PHE A 452 12.93 -4.57 -11.42
C PHE A 452 12.16 -4.41 -12.73
N GLU A 453 12.52 -5.23 -13.72
CA GLU A 453 11.77 -5.40 -14.95
C GLU A 453 11.27 -6.84 -15.04
N LEU A 454 10.02 -7.01 -15.52
CA LEU A 454 9.46 -8.34 -15.75
C LEU A 454 10.04 -8.97 -17.01
N THR A 455 10.39 -10.24 -16.91
CA THR A 455 10.76 -11.09 -18.05
C THR A 455 9.69 -12.15 -18.29
N PRO A 456 9.53 -12.64 -19.53
CA PRO A 456 8.56 -13.67 -19.83
C PRO A 456 8.79 -14.96 -19.04
N THR A 457 7.71 -15.57 -18.56
CA THR A 457 7.72 -16.86 -17.85
C THR A 457 6.66 -17.80 -18.45
N LYS A 458 6.57 -19.03 -17.93
CA LYS A 458 5.47 -19.94 -18.28
C LYS A 458 4.08 -19.40 -17.90
N PHE A 459 4.01 -18.45 -16.95
CA PHE A 459 2.76 -17.87 -16.45
C PHE A 459 2.45 -16.49 -17.03
N LEU A 460 3.43 -15.84 -17.67
CA LEU A 460 3.32 -14.47 -18.14
C LEU A 460 4.06 -14.30 -19.47
N THR A 461 3.34 -14.12 -20.57
CA THR A 461 3.96 -14.00 -21.89
C THR A 461 4.56 -12.61 -22.14
N HIS A 462 5.42 -12.50 -23.16
CA HIS A 462 5.95 -11.21 -23.59
C HIS A 462 4.84 -10.22 -23.97
N ASN A 463 3.80 -10.67 -24.69
CA ASN A 463 2.68 -9.81 -25.06
C ASN A 463 1.87 -9.35 -23.83
N GLU A 464 1.74 -10.18 -22.79
CA GLU A 464 1.09 -9.77 -21.54
C GLU A 464 1.89 -8.67 -20.82
N ILE A 465 3.22 -8.78 -20.80
CA ILE A 465 4.12 -7.76 -20.24
C ILE A 465 4.02 -6.46 -21.05
N ASP A 466 4.06 -6.54 -22.38
CA ASP A 466 3.98 -5.36 -23.23
C ASP A 466 2.60 -4.68 -23.16
N ALA A 467 1.52 -5.47 -23.04
CA ALA A 467 0.19 -4.95 -22.80
C ALA A 467 0.07 -4.23 -21.44
N ALA A 468 0.76 -4.71 -20.41
CA ALA A 468 0.85 -3.99 -19.13
C ALA A 468 1.67 -2.70 -19.25
N LYS A 469 2.77 -2.70 -20.02
CA LYS A 469 3.60 -1.51 -20.31
C LYS A 469 2.86 -0.44 -21.12
N ALA A 470 1.82 -0.82 -21.86
CA ALA A 470 0.97 0.10 -22.61
C ALA A 470 0.06 0.95 -21.71
N VAL A 471 -0.21 0.50 -20.47
CA VAL A 471 -0.91 1.31 -19.47
C VAL A 471 0.10 2.25 -18.82
N ARG A 472 -0.12 3.55 -19.01
CA ARG A 472 0.72 4.62 -18.43
C ARG A 472 -0.10 5.51 -17.52
N MET A 473 0.47 5.80 -16.35
CA MET A 473 -0.09 6.74 -15.38
C MET A 473 0.81 7.96 -15.29
N ALA A 474 0.21 9.15 -15.24
CA ALA A 474 0.94 10.40 -15.03
C ALA A 474 1.26 10.62 -13.55
N GLU A 475 0.48 10.03 -12.66
CA GLU A 475 0.60 10.13 -11.21
C GLU A 475 0.04 8.85 -10.59
N LEU A 476 0.73 8.28 -9.61
CA LEU A 476 0.31 7.08 -8.90
C LEU A 476 0.62 7.22 -7.41
N ASN A 477 -0.44 7.20 -6.60
CA ASN A 477 -0.41 6.98 -5.16
C ASN A 477 -1.20 5.70 -4.93
N VAL A 478 -0.56 4.61 -4.53
CA VAL A 478 -1.13 3.26 -4.71
C VAL A 478 -2.43 3.05 -3.93
N GLN A 479 -2.51 3.59 -2.71
CA GLN A 479 -3.70 3.54 -1.88
C GLN A 479 -4.83 4.45 -2.42
N ASN A 480 -4.55 5.36 -3.35
CA ASN A 480 -5.56 6.01 -4.19
C ASN A 480 -5.66 5.24 -5.52
N GLN A 481 -6.36 4.10 -5.46
CA GLN A 481 -6.43 3.16 -6.57
C GLN A 481 -7.22 3.75 -7.73
N GLN A 482 -6.52 3.95 -8.86
CA GLN A 482 -7.11 4.37 -10.12
C GLN A 482 -7.63 3.16 -10.89
N LYS A 483 -8.75 3.33 -11.60
CA LYS A 483 -9.19 2.32 -12.56
C LYS A 483 -8.20 2.23 -13.70
N ILE A 484 -7.69 1.03 -13.93
CA ILE A 484 -6.87 0.71 -15.08
C ILE A 484 -7.77 0.53 -16.29
N GLU A 485 -7.47 1.28 -17.35
CA GLU A 485 -8.08 1.14 -18.66
C GLU A 485 -7.00 0.81 -19.69
N TRP A 486 -7.24 -0.22 -20.50
CA TRP A 486 -6.30 -0.65 -21.52
C TRP A 486 -6.57 0.04 -22.85
N PRO A 487 -5.52 0.50 -23.55
CA PRO A 487 -5.69 1.03 -24.89
C PRO A 487 -6.14 -0.10 -25.85
N ARG A 488 -6.90 0.25 -26.90
CA ARG A 488 -7.33 -0.71 -27.92
C ARG A 488 -6.23 -1.06 -28.92
N GLN A 489 -5.02 -1.33 -28.45
CA GLN A 489 -3.86 -1.60 -29.28
C GLN A 489 -3.75 -3.10 -29.60
N LEU A 490 -3.10 -3.42 -30.71
CA LEU A 490 -2.91 -4.81 -31.15
C LEU A 490 -2.07 -5.65 -30.17
N VAL A 491 -1.17 -5.04 -29.40
CA VAL A 491 -0.43 -5.72 -28.32
C VAL A 491 -1.37 -6.25 -27.22
N VAL A 492 -2.43 -5.50 -26.89
CA VAL A 492 -3.46 -5.94 -25.93
C VAL A 492 -4.28 -7.09 -26.52
N ALA A 493 -4.57 -7.05 -27.83
CA ALA A 493 -5.21 -8.18 -28.52
C ALA A 493 -4.33 -9.44 -28.47
N LYS A 494 -3.01 -9.33 -28.69
CA LYS A 494 -2.08 -10.46 -28.57
C LYS A 494 -2.07 -11.06 -27.17
N ALA A 495 -2.09 -10.23 -26.12
CA ALA A 495 -2.17 -10.70 -24.74
C ALA A 495 -3.44 -11.55 -24.50
N TYR A 496 -4.60 -11.14 -25.01
CA TYR A 496 -5.81 -11.96 -24.94
C TYR A 496 -5.71 -13.26 -25.75
N VAL A 497 -5.09 -13.23 -26.93
CA VAL A 497 -4.88 -14.45 -27.73
C VAL A 497 -3.99 -15.46 -26.99
N ASP A 498 -2.91 -14.99 -26.35
CA ASP A 498 -2.03 -15.84 -25.53
C ASP A 498 -2.77 -16.44 -24.33
N GLN A 499 -3.62 -15.65 -23.67
CA GLN A 499 -4.46 -16.13 -22.57
C GLN A 499 -5.48 -17.17 -23.02
N LEU A 500 -6.12 -16.97 -24.17
CA LEU A 500 -7.11 -17.89 -24.73
C LEU A 500 -6.47 -19.20 -25.23
N GLU A 501 -5.23 -19.16 -25.70
CA GLU A 501 -4.46 -20.37 -25.98
C GLU A 501 -4.16 -21.13 -24.69
N ARG A 502 -3.68 -20.42 -23.66
CA ARG A 502 -3.34 -21.01 -22.35
C ARG A 502 -4.54 -21.61 -21.64
N SER A 503 -5.72 -20.99 -21.73
CA SER A 503 -6.96 -21.52 -21.15
C SER A 503 -7.67 -22.53 -22.05
N GLN A 504 -7.15 -22.80 -23.26
CA GLN A 504 -7.84 -23.57 -24.29
C GLN A 504 -9.24 -23.01 -24.65
N GLY A 505 -9.44 -21.70 -24.45
CA GLY A 505 -10.68 -20.98 -24.74
C GLY A 505 -10.99 -20.88 -26.23
N LEU A 506 -10.01 -21.14 -27.11
CA LEU A 506 -10.19 -21.27 -28.56
C LEU A 506 -9.36 -22.45 -29.12
N PRO A 507 -9.83 -23.10 -30.20
CA PRO A 507 -9.04 -24.10 -30.94
C PRO A 507 -7.71 -23.56 -31.49
N ALA A 508 -6.71 -24.42 -31.63
CA ALA A 508 -5.35 -24.02 -32.06
C ALA A 508 -5.29 -23.39 -33.46
N ASP A 509 -6.11 -23.86 -34.40
CA ASP A 509 -6.23 -23.30 -35.76
C ASP A 509 -6.81 -21.87 -35.73
N ARG A 510 -7.77 -21.62 -34.82
CA ARG A 510 -8.34 -20.30 -34.57
C ARG A 510 -7.32 -19.36 -33.94
N ILE A 511 -6.54 -19.83 -32.97
CA ILE A 511 -5.41 -19.07 -32.39
C ILE A 511 -4.39 -18.69 -33.47
N SER A 512 -3.96 -19.66 -34.28
CA SER A 512 -3.02 -19.41 -35.39
C SER A 512 -3.55 -18.39 -36.38
N SER A 513 -4.84 -18.48 -36.74
CA SER A 513 -5.50 -17.54 -37.65
C SER A 513 -5.55 -16.12 -37.09
N LEU A 514 -5.87 -15.97 -35.79
CA LEU A 514 -5.86 -14.68 -35.10
C LEU A 514 -4.46 -14.06 -35.06
N ARG A 515 -3.44 -14.84 -34.69
CA ARG A 515 -2.04 -14.38 -34.66
C ARG A 515 -1.59 -13.86 -36.03
N LYS A 516 -1.85 -14.62 -37.10
CA LYS A 516 -1.52 -14.21 -38.47
C LYS A 516 -2.23 -12.92 -38.90
N ALA A 517 -3.52 -12.80 -38.57
CA ALA A 517 -4.29 -11.61 -38.92
C ALA A 517 -3.81 -10.36 -38.16
N ILE A 518 -3.55 -10.49 -36.85
CA ILE A 518 -3.01 -9.39 -36.03
C ILE A 518 -1.62 -8.98 -36.52
N GLN A 519 -0.73 -9.95 -36.78
CA GLN A 519 0.61 -9.66 -37.30
C GLN A 519 0.57 -8.94 -38.65
N SER A 520 -0.29 -9.38 -39.57
CA SER A 520 -0.47 -8.72 -40.88
C SER A 520 -0.97 -7.29 -40.73
N ALA A 521 -1.89 -7.06 -39.78
CA ALA A 521 -2.41 -5.74 -39.48
C ALA A 521 -1.37 -4.81 -38.84
N GLU A 522 -0.49 -5.32 -37.97
CA GLU A 522 0.64 -4.55 -37.42
C GLU A 522 1.66 -4.18 -38.50
N THR A 523 2.14 -5.17 -39.28
CA THR A 523 3.15 -4.95 -40.33
C THR A 523 2.66 -3.97 -41.40
N SER A 524 1.36 -3.93 -41.64
CA SER A 524 0.74 -3.00 -42.61
C SER A 524 0.31 -1.66 -42.01
N HIS A 525 0.62 -1.39 -40.74
CA HIS A 525 0.19 -0.20 -40.01
C HIS A 525 -1.33 0.04 -40.09
N LEU A 526 -2.12 -1.02 -39.90
CA LEU A 526 -3.59 -1.00 -39.92
C LEU A 526 -4.18 -0.47 -41.24
N ASN A 527 -3.60 -0.85 -42.37
CA ASN A 527 -4.17 -0.48 -43.67
C ASN A 527 -5.63 -0.96 -43.81
N ARG A 528 -6.39 -0.34 -44.72
CA ARG A 528 -7.84 -0.59 -44.87
C ARG A 528 -8.18 -2.07 -45.10
N GLY A 529 -7.34 -2.81 -45.81
CA GLY A 529 -7.54 -4.23 -46.11
C GLY A 529 -7.37 -5.14 -44.90
N GLU A 530 -6.28 -4.97 -44.16
CA GLU A 530 -6.00 -5.75 -42.94
C GLU A 530 -6.97 -5.38 -41.81
N LEU A 531 -7.33 -4.10 -41.68
CA LEU A 531 -8.38 -3.67 -40.75
C LEU A 531 -9.73 -4.35 -41.06
N ALA A 532 -10.10 -4.48 -42.33
CA ALA A 532 -11.31 -5.19 -42.72
C ALA A 532 -11.23 -6.69 -42.39
N LYS A 533 -10.05 -7.31 -42.49
CA LYS A 533 -9.84 -8.71 -42.07
C LYS A 533 -10.03 -8.87 -40.56
N LEU A 534 -9.43 -7.99 -39.73
CA LEU A 534 -9.64 -8.02 -38.27
C LEU A 534 -11.12 -7.89 -37.90
N LYS A 535 -11.82 -6.90 -38.49
CA LYS A 535 -13.25 -6.68 -38.26
C LYS A 535 -14.10 -7.91 -38.58
N ARG A 536 -13.76 -8.67 -39.62
CA ARG A 536 -14.49 -9.90 -40.00
C ARG A 536 -14.32 -11.03 -38.98
N LEU A 537 -13.27 -11.03 -38.16
CA LEU A 537 -13.06 -12.05 -37.13
C LEU A 537 -13.88 -11.77 -35.86
N ALA A 538 -14.21 -10.51 -35.58
CA ALA A 538 -14.86 -10.11 -34.34
C ALA A 538 -16.23 -10.79 -34.08
N PRO A 539 -17.18 -10.90 -35.05
CA PRO A 539 -18.46 -11.55 -34.78
C PRO A 539 -18.34 -13.02 -34.35
N SER A 540 -17.33 -13.72 -34.87
CA SER A 540 -17.08 -15.11 -34.46
C SER A 540 -16.59 -15.19 -33.02
N LEU A 541 -15.75 -14.25 -32.58
CA LEU A 541 -15.31 -14.16 -31.19
C LEU A 541 -16.46 -13.85 -30.23
N GLU A 542 -17.37 -12.94 -30.62
CA GLU A 542 -18.57 -12.62 -29.83
C GLU A 542 -19.48 -13.83 -29.68
N LYS A 543 -19.66 -14.61 -30.76
CA LYS A 543 -20.41 -15.87 -30.71
C LYS A 543 -19.76 -16.86 -29.73
N SER A 544 -18.45 -17.05 -29.82
CA SER A 544 -17.71 -17.90 -28.87
C SER A 544 -17.83 -17.40 -27.43
N ALA A 545 -17.82 -16.08 -27.22
CA ALA A 545 -17.97 -15.48 -25.90
C ALA A 545 -19.34 -15.76 -25.28
N ALA A 546 -20.40 -15.85 -26.09
CA ALA A 546 -21.75 -16.16 -25.64
C ALA A 546 -21.94 -17.65 -25.29
N THR A 547 -21.12 -18.54 -25.84
CA THR A 547 -21.26 -20.00 -25.66
C THR A 547 -20.29 -20.61 -24.66
N THR A 548 -19.18 -19.93 -24.34
CA THR A 548 -18.20 -20.46 -23.37
C THR A 548 -18.77 -20.46 -21.95
N LYS A 549 -18.46 -21.51 -21.18
CA LYS A 549 -18.82 -21.63 -19.75
C LYS A 549 -17.89 -20.83 -18.84
N SER A 550 -16.70 -20.47 -19.33
CA SER A 550 -15.70 -19.71 -18.59
C SER A 550 -16.04 -18.22 -18.66
N THR A 551 -16.43 -17.62 -17.52
CA THR A 551 -16.69 -16.18 -17.42
C THR A 551 -15.46 -15.34 -17.78
N ALA A 552 -14.27 -15.83 -17.41
CA ALA A 552 -13.00 -15.18 -17.75
C ALA A 552 -12.77 -15.17 -19.27
N ASP A 553 -12.91 -16.32 -19.94
CA ASP A 553 -12.71 -16.40 -21.39
C ASP A 553 -13.81 -15.68 -22.16
N SER A 554 -15.06 -15.69 -21.66
CA SER A 554 -16.15 -14.87 -22.20
C SER A 554 -15.77 -13.39 -22.22
N SER A 555 -15.18 -12.90 -21.13
CA SER A 555 -14.74 -11.50 -21.01
C SER A 555 -13.55 -11.20 -21.92
N ARG A 556 -12.55 -12.09 -21.99
CA ARG A 556 -11.39 -11.98 -22.90
C ARG A 556 -11.81 -11.95 -24.37
N LEU A 557 -12.72 -12.84 -24.77
CA LEU A 557 -13.23 -12.91 -26.15
C LEU A 557 -13.99 -11.64 -26.55
N ARG A 558 -14.83 -11.09 -25.67
CA ARG A 558 -15.51 -9.80 -25.91
C ARG A 558 -14.52 -8.65 -26.03
N ALA A 559 -13.56 -8.56 -25.12
CA ALA A 559 -12.53 -7.53 -25.14
C ALA A 559 -11.66 -7.61 -26.41
N LEU A 560 -11.23 -8.82 -26.79
CA LEU A 560 -10.52 -9.07 -28.03
C LEU A 560 -11.34 -8.64 -29.25
N ALA A 561 -12.62 -9.02 -29.33
CA ALA A 561 -13.51 -8.63 -30.41
C ALA A 561 -13.63 -7.11 -30.55
N GLU A 562 -13.76 -6.38 -29.43
CA GLU A 562 -13.82 -4.91 -29.43
C GLU A 562 -12.53 -4.26 -29.95
N ILE A 563 -11.36 -4.80 -29.58
CA ILE A 563 -10.08 -4.33 -30.12
C ILE A 563 -10.02 -4.59 -31.63
N LEU A 564 -10.40 -5.79 -32.11
CA LEU A 564 -10.36 -6.12 -33.54
C LEU A 564 -11.34 -5.28 -34.38
N LYS A 565 -12.46 -4.83 -33.80
CA LYS A 565 -13.41 -3.94 -34.49
C LYS A 565 -12.86 -2.54 -34.70
N ARG A 566 -12.16 -2.01 -33.69
CA ARG A 566 -11.72 -0.60 -33.64
C ARG A 566 -10.33 -0.49 -33.00
N PRO A 567 -9.28 -1.08 -33.63
CA PRO A 567 -7.93 -0.99 -33.10
C PRO A 567 -7.46 0.47 -33.15
N ALA A 568 -6.81 0.90 -32.08
CA ALA A 568 -6.06 2.14 -32.02
C ALA A 568 -4.64 1.91 -32.54
N HIS A 569 -4.06 2.97 -33.11
CA HIS A 569 -2.66 2.99 -33.53
C HIS A 569 -1.69 2.91 -32.34
#